data_AF-A0A7X1FWV4-F1
#
_entry.id   AF-A0A7X1FWV4-F1
#
_cell.length_a   1.000
_cell.length_b   1.000
_cell.length_c   1.000
_cell.angle_alpha   90.00
_cell.angle_beta   90.00
_cell.angle_gamma   90.00
#
_symmetry.space_group_name_H-M   'P 1'
#
loop_
_entity.id
_entity.type
_entity.pdbx_description
1 polymer ?
#
loop_
_entity_poly.entity_id
_entity_poly.type
_entity_poly.pdbx_seq_one_letter_code
_entity_poly.pdbx_strand_id
1 'polypeptide(L)'
;MRGTIAMLTVLAALLAGCGQTAELKPQAGRSLPVAPYGRGDQPSANTLLTLPPQAAPERSVELRSRSEQRRDDPFDLPPQG
;
A
#
# COMPACT_ATOMS: atom_id res chain seq x y z
N MET A 1 37.32 5.34 -16.88
CA MET A 1 36.75 3.97 -16.80
C MET A 1 36.59 3.47 -15.37
N ARG A 2 37.62 3.50 -14.50
CA ARG A 2 37.49 3.06 -13.10
C ARG A 2 36.52 3.91 -12.26
N GLY A 3 36.60 5.24 -12.38
CA GLY A 3 35.73 6.16 -11.64
C GLY A 3 34.24 6.09 -12.06
N THR A 4 33.98 5.89 -13.35
CA THR A 4 32.61 5.73 -13.87
C THR A 4 31.97 4.43 -13.39
N ILE A 5 32.74 3.33 -13.30
CA ILE A 5 32.27 2.07 -12.73
C ILE A 5 31.94 2.24 -11.25
N ALA A 6 32.81 2.89 -10.48
CA ALA A 6 32.57 3.16 -9.06
C ALA A 6 31.34 4.05 -8.81
N MET A 7 31.09 5.04 -9.67
CA MET A 7 29.92 5.90 -9.56
C MET A 7 28.62 5.16 -9.86
N LEU A 8 28.63 4.28 -10.87
CA LEU A 8 27.48 3.45 -11.24
C LEU A 8 27.11 2.45 -10.14
N THR A 9 28.11 1.83 -9.49
CA THR A 9 27.84 0.88 -8.40
C THR A 9 27.26 1.57 -7.16
N VAL A 10 27.74 2.76 -6.80
CA VAL A 10 27.17 3.56 -5.69
C VAL A 10 25.73 3.95 -5.99
N LEU A 11 25.45 4.41 -7.21
CA LEU A 11 24.10 4.81 -7.59
C LEU A 11 23.13 3.62 -7.57
N ALA A 12 23.55 2.46 -8.08
CA ALA A 12 22.74 1.23 -8.03
C ALA A 12 22.46 0.78 -6.59
N ALA A 13 23.44 0.89 -5.67
CA ALA A 13 23.27 0.52 -4.27
C ALA A 13 22.25 1.44 -3.55
N LEU A 14 22.22 2.73 -3.88
CA LEU A 14 21.26 3.68 -3.31
C LEU A 14 19.82 3.38 -3.76
N LEU A 15 19.62 2.86 -4.97
CA LEU A 15 18.30 2.52 -5.49
C LEU A 15 17.77 1.17 -4.99
N ALA A 16 18.63 0.29 -4.46
CA ALA A 16 18.27 -1.07 -4.07
C ALA A 16 17.18 -1.14 -2.97
N GLY A 17 16.99 -0.07 -2.19
CA GLY A 17 15.94 0.02 -1.18
C GLY A 17 14.57 0.42 -1.69
N CYS A 18 14.45 0.94 -2.91
CA CYS A 18 13.19 1.46 -3.44
C CYS A 18 12.30 0.29 -3.92
N GLY A 19 11.16 0.07 -3.26
CA GLY A 19 10.22 -1.02 -3.60
C GLY A 19 10.46 -2.35 -2.88
N GLN A 20 11.23 -2.38 -1.79
CA GLN A 20 11.39 -3.58 -0.97
C GLN A 20 10.05 -4.02 -0.34
N THR A 21 9.71 -5.30 -0.49
CA THR A 21 8.45 -5.91 -0.01
C THR A 21 8.67 -6.90 1.16
N ALA A 22 9.68 -6.65 1.98
CA ALA A 22 9.92 -7.43 3.19
C ALA A 22 8.95 -7.03 4.33
N GLU A 23 8.80 -7.91 5.31
CA GLU A 23 8.03 -7.61 6.51
C GLU A 23 8.60 -6.39 7.24
N LEU A 24 7.71 -5.46 7.63
CA LEU A 24 8.09 -4.29 8.41
C LEU A 24 8.47 -4.70 9.83
N LYS A 25 9.61 -4.19 10.28
CA LYS A 25 10.12 -4.34 11.65
C LYS A 25 10.15 -2.97 12.34
N PRO A 26 9.97 -2.92 13.67
CA PRO A 26 10.23 -1.71 14.43
C PRO A 26 11.65 -1.20 14.17
N GLN A 27 11.85 0.12 14.33
CA GLN A 27 13.18 0.69 14.33
C GLN A 27 14.03 0.09 15.45
N ALA A 28 15.35 0.09 15.28
CA ALA A 28 16.28 -0.42 16.28
C ALA A 28 16.02 0.24 17.66
N GLY A 29 15.92 -0.58 18.71
CA GLY A 29 15.61 -0.13 20.06
C GLY A 29 14.14 0.21 20.32
N ARG A 30 13.24 -0.01 19.35
CA ARG A 30 11.79 0.14 19.52
C ARG A 30 11.10 -1.23 19.53
N SER A 31 10.00 -1.32 20.26
CA SER A 31 9.11 -2.48 20.28
C SER A 31 7.82 -2.17 19.53
N LEU A 32 7.04 -3.21 19.26
CA LEU A 32 5.65 -3.03 18.83
C LEU A 32 4.84 -2.33 19.94
N PRO A 33 3.71 -1.68 19.58
CA PRO A 33 2.76 -1.16 20.55
C PRO A 33 2.32 -2.24 21.54
N VAL A 34 2.04 -1.84 22.77
CA VAL A 34 1.50 -2.76 23.78
C VAL A 34 0.15 -3.34 23.32
N ALA A 35 -0.20 -4.51 23.85
CA ALA A 35 -1.46 -5.15 23.53
C ALA A 35 -2.64 -4.21 23.86
N PRO A 36 -3.65 -4.11 22.97
CA PRO A 36 -4.85 -3.36 23.27
C PRO A 36 -5.60 -4.02 24.44
N TYR A 37 -6.40 -3.22 25.15
CA TYR A 37 -7.16 -3.68 26.30
C TYR A 37 -8.04 -4.91 25.95
N GLY A 38 -8.02 -5.91 26.84
CA GLY A 38 -8.78 -7.15 26.68
C GLY A 38 -8.15 -8.20 25.76
N ARG A 39 -7.00 -7.93 25.16
CA ARG A 39 -6.26 -8.90 24.35
C ARG A 39 -5.14 -9.56 25.17
N GLY A 40 -5.06 -10.89 25.14
CA GLY A 40 -4.05 -11.67 25.86
C GLY A 40 -2.68 -11.71 25.19
N ASP A 41 -2.63 -11.36 23.90
CA ASP A 41 -1.43 -11.37 23.06
C ASP A 41 -1.09 -9.96 22.53
N GLN A 42 0.20 -9.72 22.31
CA GLN A 42 0.67 -8.53 21.59
C GLN A 42 0.53 -8.76 20.07
N PRO A 43 -0.20 -7.90 19.34
CA PRO A 43 -0.40 -8.08 17.91
C PRO A 43 0.91 -8.00 17.11
N SER A 44 1.00 -8.81 16.05
CA SER A 44 2.12 -8.76 15.09
C SER A 44 2.09 -7.48 14.24
N ALA A 45 3.21 -7.14 13.59
CA ALA A 45 3.27 -6.01 12.66
C ALA A 45 2.23 -6.13 11.53
N ASN A 46 2.05 -7.33 10.96
CA ASN A 46 1.07 -7.58 9.91
C ASN A 46 -0.37 -7.34 10.41
N THR A 47 -0.68 -7.82 11.62
CA THR A 47 -1.98 -7.62 12.26
C THR A 47 -2.28 -6.14 12.49
N LEU A 48 -1.28 -5.35 12.92
CA LEU A 48 -1.44 -3.92 13.18
C LEU A 48 -1.64 -3.10 11.89
N LEU A 49 -1.07 -3.54 10.78
CA LEU A 49 -1.18 -2.87 9.48
C LEU A 49 -2.44 -3.28 8.71
N THR A 50 -3.11 -4.35 9.13
CA THR A 50 -4.36 -4.79 8.53
C THR A 50 -5.50 -3.89 9.00
N LEU A 51 -6.19 -3.26 8.04
CA LEU A 51 -7.33 -2.41 8.37
C LEU A 51 -8.51 -3.27 8.84
N PRO A 52 -9.21 -2.87 9.92
CA PRO A 52 -10.47 -3.48 10.27
C PRO A 52 -11.55 -3.08 9.25
N PRO A 53 -12.60 -3.88 9.06
CA PRO A 53 -13.65 -3.61 8.06
C PRO A 53 -14.39 -2.30 8.30
N GLN A 54 -14.42 -1.79 9.53
CA GLN A 54 -15.01 -0.49 9.85
C GLN A 54 -14.17 0.70 9.33
N ALA A 55 -12.85 0.51 9.19
CA ALA A 55 -11.94 1.56 8.71
C ALA A 55 -11.91 1.65 7.18
N ALA A 56 -12.16 0.53 6.49
CA ALA A 56 -12.27 0.46 5.04
C ALA A 56 -13.40 -0.51 4.65
N PRO A 57 -14.67 -0.10 4.81
CA PRO A 57 -15.79 -0.97 4.51
C PRO A 57 -15.85 -1.31 3.03
N GLU A 58 -16.20 -2.56 2.75
CA GLU A 58 -16.45 -2.98 1.39
C GLU A 58 -17.68 -2.25 0.84
N ARG A 59 -17.60 -1.85 -0.43
CA ARG A 59 -18.72 -1.21 -1.14
C ARG A 59 -19.73 -2.29 -1.52
N SER A 60 -20.80 -2.44 -0.74
CA SER A 60 -21.80 -3.50 -0.90
C SER A 60 -22.63 -3.44 -2.19
N VAL A 61 -22.78 -2.26 -2.78
CA VAL A 61 -23.60 -2.03 -4.00
C VAL A 61 -22.80 -1.83 -5.27
N GLU A 62 -21.46 -1.86 -5.17
CA GLU A 62 -20.61 -1.75 -6.35
C GLU A 62 -20.38 -3.15 -6.93
N LEU A 63 -21.09 -3.48 -8.02
CA LEU A 63 -20.87 -4.74 -8.75
C LEU A 63 -19.45 -4.84 -9.36
N ARG A 64 -18.72 -3.72 -9.45
CA ARG A 64 -17.39 -3.62 -10.04
C ARG A 64 -16.34 -3.37 -8.96
N SER A 65 -15.65 -4.43 -8.55
CA SER A 65 -14.54 -4.34 -7.60
C SER A 65 -13.31 -3.58 -8.15
N ARG A 66 -13.26 -3.32 -9.46
CA ARG A 66 -12.18 -2.58 -10.13
C ARG A 66 -12.73 -1.60 -11.17
N SER A 67 -11.91 -0.60 -11.51
CA SER A 67 -12.16 0.35 -12.60
C SER A 67 -12.11 -0.35 -13.95
N GLU A 68 -13.21 -0.98 -14.34
CA GLU A 68 -13.41 -1.51 -15.67
C GLU A 68 -13.95 -0.41 -16.61
N GLN A 69 -13.65 -0.51 -17.91
CA GLN A 69 -14.16 0.42 -18.94
C GLN A 69 -15.69 0.53 -18.86
N ARG A 70 -16.24 1.76 -18.81
CA ARG A 70 -17.69 1.99 -18.93
C ARG A 70 -18.07 1.99 -20.41
N ARG A 71 -19.26 1.47 -20.72
CA ARG A 71 -19.84 1.62 -22.06
C ARG A 71 -20.23 3.09 -22.26
N ASP A 72 -20.16 3.55 -23.50
CA ASP A 72 -20.65 4.88 -23.87
C ASP A 72 -22.11 5.04 -23.42
N ASP A 73 -22.42 6.20 -22.83
CA ASP A 73 -23.75 6.50 -22.32
C ASP A 73 -24.68 6.87 -23.50
N PRO A 74 -25.73 6.10 -23.79
CA PRO A 74 -26.63 6.41 -24.90
C PRO A 74 -27.42 7.71 -24.70
N PHE A 75 -27.39 8.29 -23.49
CA PHE A 75 -28.07 9.53 -23.15
C PHE A 75 -27.12 10.73 -23.05
N ASP A 76 -25.84 10.58 -23.37
CA ASP A 76 -24.89 11.70 -23.52
C ASP A 76 -25.12 12.41 -24.87
N LEU A 77 -26.31 12.98 -25.01
CA LEU A 77 -26.76 13.67 -26.22
C LEU A 77 -26.25 15.12 -26.20
N PRO A 78 -25.86 15.70 -27.36
CA PRO A 78 -25.45 17.10 -27.44
C PRO A 78 -26.60 18.06 -27.10
N PRO A 79 -26.31 19.28 -26.60
CA PRO A 79 -27.33 20.29 -26.33
C PRO A 79 -28.05 20.69 -27.62
N GLN A 80 -29.37 20.91 -27.52
CA GLN A 80 -30.19 21.34 -28.65
C GLN A 80 -30.11 22.85 -28.75
N GLY A 81 -29.51 23.34 -29.84
CA GLY A 81 -29.38 24.76 -30.15
C GLY A 81 -30.69 25.41 -30.62
#